data_AF-A0A9D6P0E8-F1
#
_entry.id   AF-A0A9D6P0E8-F1
#
_cell.length_a   1.000
_cell.length_b   1.000
_cell.length_c   1.000
_cell.angle_alpha   90.00
_cell.angle_beta   90.00
_cell.angle_gamma   90.00
#
_symmetry.space_group_name_H-M   'P 1'
#
loop_
_entity.id
_entity.type
_entity.pdbx_description
1 polymer ?
#
loop_
_entity_poly.entity_id
_entity_poly.type
_entity_poly.pdbx_seq_one_letter_code
_entity_poly.pdbx_strand_id
1 'polypeptide(L)'
;MRYKGPAGRASPMLRRLATELLVGDVAQGSEEGLEILYDRYHRLVFSFALKMLGSPERAAEVTQDVFLSVWRRSDSFDPRRGNFVNWLLTITRNRALDLLRRRQLPTLEPEEMDWGEEAMGRMETDLDNPEEHSFTLRLAARMRSAVAGLRNEKHRKVIELIYYQQLTQEEVARRLGCPVGTVKSRKKYALESLRKILNGMGLGDAAG
;
A
#
# COMPACT_ATOMS: atom_id res chain seq x y z
N MET A 1 -7.19 9.99 -30.12
CA MET A 1 -5.83 9.47 -29.89
C MET A 1 -5.98 8.18 -29.09
N ARG A 2 -5.74 7.01 -29.69
CA ARG A 2 -5.99 5.71 -29.05
C ARG A 2 -4.71 5.27 -28.34
N TYR A 3 -4.73 5.22 -27.00
CA TYR A 3 -3.63 4.67 -26.20
C TYR A 3 -3.55 3.15 -26.45
N LYS A 4 -2.59 2.72 -27.26
CA LYS A 4 -2.17 1.32 -27.40
C LYS A 4 -1.16 1.07 -26.27
N GLY A 5 -1.63 0.67 -25.10
CA GLY A 5 -0.74 0.25 -24.02
C GLY A 5 0.08 -0.97 -24.45
N PRO A 6 1.39 -1.04 -24.15
CA PRO A 6 2.16 -2.23 -24.43
C PRO A 6 1.81 -3.32 -23.41
N ALA A 7 0.88 -4.20 -23.79
CA ALA A 7 0.89 -5.54 -23.26
C ALA A 7 2.18 -6.23 -23.73
N GLY A 8 3.14 -6.39 -22.82
CA GLY A 8 4.21 -7.39 -22.93
C GLY A 8 5.56 -6.89 -23.44
N ARG A 9 6.53 -6.77 -22.52
CA ARG A 9 7.73 -7.63 -22.45
C ARG A 9 8.74 -7.08 -21.42
N ALA A 10 8.34 -6.90 -20.16
CA ALA A 10 9.37 -6.69 -19.14
C ALA A 10 10.35 -7.89 -19.16
N SER A 11 11.63 -7.61 -19.37
CA SER A 11 12.70 -8.54 -19.67
C SER A 11 12.69 -9.68 -18.65
N PRO A 12 12.72 -10.95 -19.10
CA PRO A 12 12.76 -12.10 -18.18
C PRO A 12 13.90 -12.03 -17.16
N MET A 13 14.99 -11.33 -17.50
CA MET A 13 16.12 -11.07 -16.59
C MET A 13 15.76 -10.02 -15.53
N LEU A 14 15.16 -8.88 -15.92
CA LEU A 14 14.73 -7.84 -14.99
C LEU A 14 13.67 -8.37 -14.01
N ARG A 15 12.76 -9.23 -14.46
CA ARG A 15 11.75 -9.87 -13.60
C ARG A 15 12.34 -10.71 -12.47
N ARG A 16 13.62 -11.12 -12.55
CA ARG A 16 14.32 -11.86 -11.49
C ARG A 16 15.15 -10.98 -10.55
N LEU A 17 15.28 -9.68 -10.85
CA LEU A 17 16.08 -8.79 -10.02
C LEU A 17 15.49 -8.65 -8.62
N ALA A 18 16.39 -8.41 -7.66
CA ALA A 18 16.00 -8.03 -6.32
C ALA A 18 15.19 -6.73 -6.37
N THR A 19 14.17 -6.63 -5.51
CA THR A 19 13.31 -5.45 -5.43
C THR A 19 14.12 -4.15 -5.24
N GLU A 20 15.20 -4.18 -4.47
CA GLU A 20 16.07 -3.01 -4.26
C GLU A 20 16.74 -2.52 -5.53
N LEU A 21 17.15 -3.43 -6.43
CA LEU A 21 17.75 -3.08 -7.72
C LEU A 21 16.69 -2.46 -8.64
N LEU A 22 15.49 -3.04 -8.70
CA LEU A 22 14.38 -2.49 -9.46
C LEU A 22 14.01 -1.07 -9.01
N VAL A 23 14.06 -0.79 -7.70
CA VAL A 23 13.83 0.56 -7.18
C VAL A 23 14.93 1.53 -7.61
N GLY A 24 16.19 1.08 -7.63
CA GLY A 24 17.31 1.84 -8.17
C GLY A 24 17.14 2.17 -9.65
N ASP A 25 16.68 1.21 -10.45
CA ASP A 25 16.39 1.42 -11.88
C ASP A 25 15.24 2.43 -12.07
N VAL A 26 14.18 2.33 -11.26
CA VAL A 26 13.06 3.29 -11.29
C VAL A 26 13.53 4.70 -10.90
N ALA A 27 14.47 4.84 -9.95
CA ALA A 27 15.08 6.13 -9.62
C ALA A 27 15.86 6.75 -10.78
N GLN A 28 16.26 5.94 -11.77
CA GLN A 28 16.89 6.39 -13.01
C GLN A 28 15.89 6.55 -14.18
N GLY A 29 14.59 6.38 -13.93
CA GLY A 29 13.53 6.53 -14.93
C GLY A 29 13.19 5.24 -15.70
N SER A 30 13.51 4.06 -15.16
CA SER A 30 13.12 2.79 -15.78
C SER A 30 11.61 2.50 -15.62
N GLU A 31 10.84 2.72 -16.68
CA GLU A 31 9.42 2.35 -16.76
C GLU A 31 9.22 0.84 -16.57
N GLU A 32 10.12 0.04 -17.14
CA GLU A 32 10.10 -1.42 -17.05
C GLU A 32 10.33 -1.92 -15.62
N GLY A 33 11.21 -1.25 -14.87
CA GLY A 33 11.39 -1.49 -13.44
C GLY A 33 10.11 -1.21 -12.65
N LEU A 34 9.39 -0.14 -13.00
CA LEU A 34 8.12 0.21 -12.36
C LEU A 34 7.02 -0.81 -12.68
N GLU A 35 6.93 -1.27 -13.93
CA GLU A 35 5.98 -2.31 -14.35
C GLU A 35 6.18 -3.59 -13.52
N ILE A 36 7.43 -4.01 -13.33
CA ILE A 36 7.75 -5.21 -12.54
C ILE A 36 7.39 -5.00 -11.06
N LEU A 37 7.68 -3.83 -10.49
CA LEU A 37 7.27 -3.51 -9.11
C LEU A 37 5.74 -3.48 -8.99
N TYR A 38 5.04 -2.96 -9.99
CA TYR A 38 3.58 -2.97 -10.05
C TYR A 38 3.05 -4.40 -10.05
N ASP A 39 3.51 -5.25 -10.97
CA ASP A 39 3.12 -6.66 -11.07
C ASP A 39 3.30 -7.39 -9.72
N ARG A 40 4.43 -7.16 -9.04
CA ARG A 40 4.75 -7.80 -7.75
C ARG A 40 3.89 -7.32 -6.60
N TYR A 41 3.57 -6.03 -6.55
CA TYR A 41 3.07 -5.40 -5.31
C TYR A 41 1.69 -4.76 -5.42
N HIS A 42 1.09 -4.61 -6.62
CA HIS A 42 -0.22 -3.97 -6.77
C HIS A 42 -1.31 -4.67 -5.95
N ARG A 43 -1.33 -6.01 -5.94
CA ARG A 43 -2.30 -6.77 -5.15
C ARG A 43 -2.15 -6.50 -3.67
N LEU A 44 -0.92 -6.40 -3.17
CA LEU A 44 -0.66 -6.09 -1.76
C LEU A 44 -1.20 -4.70 -1.39
N VAL A 45 -0.84 -3.69 -2.17
CA VAL A 45 -1.26 -2.31 -1.96
C VAL A 45 -2.78 -2.20 -2.01
N PHE A 46 -3.40 -2.78 -3.04
CA PHE A 46 -4.85 -2.79 -3.20
C PHE A 46 -5.54 -3.50 -2.04
N SER A 47 -5.09 -4.71 -1.66
CA SER A 47 -5.63 -5.45 -0.50
C SER A 47 -5.63 -4.62 0.78
N PHE A 48 -4.53 -3.90 0.97
CA PHE A 48 -4.30 -3.11 2.16
C PHE A 48 -5.17 -1.85 2.18
N ALA A 49 -5.21 -1.11 1.07
CA ALA A 49 -6.06 0.06 0.90
C ALA A 49 -7.55 -0.30 1.01
N LEU A 50 -7.98 -1.38 0.36
CA LEU A 50 -9.33 -1.92 0.44
C LEU A 50 -9.73 -2.22 1.88
N LYS A 51 -8.83 -2.83 2.66
CA LYS A 51 -9.10 -3.12 4.07
C LYS A 51 -9.23 -1.85 4.92
N MET A 52 -8.49 -0.79 4.60
CA MET A 52 -8.57 0.49 5.32
C MET A 52 -9.79 1.31 4.93
N LEU A 53 -10.16 1.31 3.65
CA LEU A 53 -11.14 2.24 3.08
C LEU A 53 -12.53 1.62 2.93
N GLY A 54 -12.62 0.28 2.83
CA GLY A 54 -13.87 -0.43 2.62
C GLY A 54 -14.53 -0.18 1.26
N SER A 55 -13.85 0.49 0.33
CA SER A 55 -14.32 0.81 -1.03
C SER A 55 -13.27 0.35 -2.06
N PRO A 56 -13.63 -0.53 -3.00
CA PRO A 56 -12.74 -0.96 -4.09
C PRO A 56 -12.25 0.19 -4.96
N GLU A 57 -13.12 1.16 -5.24
CA GLU A 57 -12.84 2.32 -6.10
C GLU A 57 -11.73 3.16 -5.48
N ARG A 58 -11.89 3.50 -4.20
CA ARG A 58 -10.85 4.26 -3.46
C ARG A 58 -9.58 3.44 -3.26
N ALA A 59 -9.69 2.12 -3.13
CA ALA A 59 -8.51 1.26 -3.05
C ALA A 59 -7.72 1.26 -4.35
N ALA A 60 -8.40 1.27 -5.51
CA ALA A 60 -7.76 1.41 -6.82
C ALA A 60 -7.08 2.77 -6.98
N GLU A 61 -7.75 3.86 -6.60
CA GLU A 61 -7.19 5.22 -6.58
C GLU A 61 -5.91 5.29 -5.74
N VAL A 62 -5.96 4.82 -4.49
CA VAL A 62 -4.77 4.77 -3.62
C VAL A 62 -3.68 3.91 -4.22
N THR A 63 -4.02 2.80 -4.87
CA THR A 63 -3.02 1.95 -5.52
C THR A 63 -2.29 2.70 -6.63
N GLN A 64 -3.01 3.41 -7.50
CA GLN A 64 -2.41 4.23 -8.54
C GLN A 64 -1.50 5.31 -7.95
N ASP A 65 -1.98 6.06 -6.95
CA ASP A 65 -1.20 7.11 -6.30
C ASP A 65 0.07 6.61 -5.60
N VAL A 66 0.01 5.40 -5.05
CA VAL A 66 1.17 4.74 -4.45
C VAL A 66 2.22 4.44 -5.51
N PHE A 67 1.86 3.89 -6.67
CA PHE A 67 2.84 3.61 -7.73
C PHE A 67 3.32 4.87 -8.44
N LEU A 68 2.49 5.91 -8.55
CA LEU A 68 2.95 7.26 -8.95
C LEU A 68 3.95 7.83 -7.93
N SER A 69 3.73 7.59 -6.64
CA SER A 69 4.70 7.95 -5.60
C SER A 69 5.99 7.15 -5.70
N VAL A 70 5.92 5.87 -6.05
CA VAL A 70 7.11 5.02 -6.29
C VAL A 70 7.90 5.59 -7.45
N TRP A 71 7.25 5.94 -8.56
CA TRP A 71 7.90 6.57 -9.71
C TRP A 71 8.60 7.88 -9.36
N ARG A 72 7.91 8.78 -8.63
CA ARG A 72 8.41 10.13 -8.33
C ARG A 72 9.42 10.20 -7.18
N ARG A 73 9.45 9.20 -6.30
CA ARG A 73 10.19 9.25 -5.02
C ARG A 73 11.01 7.99 -4.75
N SER A 74 11.30 7.19 -5.77
CA SER A 74 12.13 5.98 -5.68
C SER A 74 13.54 6.28 -5.16
N ASP A 75 14.08 7.46 -5.48
CA ASP A 75 15.34 8.02 -4.96
C ASP A 75 15.37 8.18 -3.43
N SER A 76 14.21 8.41 -2.81
CA SER A 76 14.07 8.56 -1.36
C SER A 76 14.05 7.24 -0.60
N PHE A 77 13.98 6.10 -1.29
CA PHE A 77 14.04 4.79 -0.67
C PHE A 77 15.48 4.47 -0.21
N ASP A 78 15.65 4.24 1.09
CA ASP A 78 16.92 3.80 1.67
C ASP A 78 16.75 2.38 2.24
N PRO A 79 17.38 1.36 1.60
CA PRO A 79 17.34 -0.03 2.08
C PRO A 79 17.82 -0.19 3.52
N ARG A 80 18.68 0.72 4.01
CA ARG A 80 19.18 0.71 5.40
C ARG A 80 18.10 1.11 6.41
N ARG A 81 17.10 1.89 5.99
CA ARG A 81 15.98 2.36 6.84
C ARG A 81 14.83 1.36 6.92
N GLY A 82 14.77 0.39 6.00
CA GLY A 82 13.79 -0.69 6.01
C GLY A 82 13.59 -1.27 4.62
N ASN A 83 12.90 -2.41 4.54
CA ASN A 83 12.59 -3.03 3.25
C ASN A 83 11.54 -2.23 2.47
N PHE A 84 11.52 -2.45 1.15
CA PHE A 84 10.61 -1.76 0.22
C PHE A 84 9.13 -1.95 0.57
N VAL A 85 8.72 -3.14 1.00
CA VAL A 85 7.33 -3.43 1.39
C VAL A 85 6.87 -2.53 2.53
N ASN A 86 7.71 -2.29 3.54
CA ASN A 86 7.39 -1.42 4.66
C ASN A 86 7.23 0.04 4.23
N TRP A 87 8.08 0.49 3.31
CA TRP A 87 7.99 1.82 2.70
C TRP A 87 6.70 1.96 1.90
N LEU A 88 6.40 0.99 1.04
CA LEU A 88 5.19 0.94 0.22
C LEU A 88 3.91 0.99 1.08
N LEU A 89 3.80 0.11 2.10
CA LEU A 89 2.65 0.10 3.03
C LEU A 89 2.52 1.38 3.85
N THR A 90 3.63 2.09 4.10
CA THR A 90 3.59 3.39 4.77
C THR A 90 3.01 4.46 3.85
N ILE A 91 3.41 4.51 2.57
CA ILE A 91 2.83 5.41 1.57
C ILE A 91 1.33 5.11 1.40
N THR A 92 0.97 3.83 1.26
CA THR A 92 -0.44 3.39 1.13
C THR A 92 -1.28 3.87 2.31
N ARG A 93 -0.78 3.69 3.54
CA ARG A 93 -1.45 4.17 4.75
C ARG A 93 -1.67 5.67 4.70
N ASN A 94 -0.63 6.44 4.42
CA ASN A 94 -0.70 7.90 4.46
C ASN A 94 -1.76 8.40 3.47
N ARG A 95 -1.73 7.89 2.23
CA ARG A 95 -2.72 8.25 1.22
C ARG A 95 -4.15 7.86 1.59
N ALA A 96 -4.34 6.67 2.15
CA ALA A 96 -5.65 6.23 2.64
C ALA A 96 -6.17 7.11 3.80
N LEU A 97 -5.29 7.52 4.72
CA LEU A 97 -5.66 8.45 5.80
C LEU A 97 -6.05 9.82 5.26
N ASP A 98 -5.33 10.34 4.26
CA ASP A 98 -5.65 11.63 3.64
C ASP A 98 -7.05 11.61 3.01
N LEU A 99 -7.41 10.52 2.30
CA LEU A 99 -8.77 10.34 1.78
C LEU A 99 -9.83 10.25 2.88
N LEU A 100 -9.54 9.55 3.99
CA LEU A 100 -10.48 9.44 5.12
C LEU A 100 -10.67 10.78 5.85
N ARG A 101 -9.63 11.64 5.92
CA ARG A 101 -9.71 12.97 6.53
C ARG A 101 -10.54 13.95 5.70
N ARG A 102 -10.39 13.92 4.37
CA ARG A 102 -11.21 14.71 3.44
C ARG A 102 -12.72 14.44 3.58
N ARG A 103 -13.11 13.26 4.08
CA ARG A 103 -14.50 12.90 4.36
C ARG A 103 -15.06 13.46 5.68
N GLN A 104 -14.19 13.82 6.64
CA GLN A 104 -14.60 14.27 7.97
C GLN A 104 -14.69 15.80 8.11
N LEU A 105 -14.09 16.54 7.18
CA LEU A 105 -14.28 17.98 7.10
C LEU A 105 -15.63 18.27 6.42
N PRO A 106 -16.58 18.97 7.06
CA PRO A 106 -17.57 19.74 6.31
C PRO A 106 -16.78 20.67 5.40
N THR A 107 -17.19 20.79 4.13
CA THR A 107 -16.58 21.65 3.12
C THR A 107 -16.22 23.01 3.73
N LEU A 108 -14.96 23.17 4.12
CA LEU A 108 -14.34 24.46 4.35
C LEU A 108 -13.42 24.65 3.16
N GLU A 109 -13.57 25.82 2.55
CA GLU A 109 -13.00 26.18 1.25
C GLU A 109 -11.48 25.95 1.20
N PRO A 110 -10.93 25.68 0.00
CA PRO A 110 -9.56 25.20 -0.14
C PRO A 110 -8.56 26.35 0.07
N GLU A 111 -7.72 26.22 1.08
CA GLU A 111 -6.37 26.83 1.04
C GLU A 111 -5.53 26.05 0.02
N GLU A 112 -5.45 26.64 -1.17
CA GLU A 112 -4.40 26.54 -2.19
C GLU A 112 -3.41 25.37 -2.04
N MET A 113 -3.81 24.21 -2.58
CA MET A 113 -2.85 23.26 -3.16
C MET A 113 -3.18 23.12 -4.63
N ASP A 114 -2.37 23.78 -5.46
CA ASP A 114 -2.34 23.68 -6.91
C ASP A 114 -2.19 22.22 -7.36
N TRP A 115 -3.33 21.60 -7.64
CA TRP A 115 -3.47 20.45 -8.52
C TRP A 115 -4.67 20.78 -9.40
N GLY A 116 -4.37 21.21 -10.63
CA GLY A 116 -5.34 21.65 -11.64
C GLY A 116 -6.64 20.85 -11.61
N GLU A 117 -7.73 21.62 -11.48
CA GLU A 117 -9.10 21.18 -11.64
C GLU A 117 -9.29 20.56 -13.03
N GLU A 118 -9.79 19.33 -13.08
CA GLU A 118 -10.87 18.98 -14.01
C GLU A 118 -11.52 17.63 -13.64
N ALA A 119 -12.86 17.68 -13.64
CA ALA A 119 -13.82 16.57 -13.64
C ALA A 119 -14.08 15.81 -12.33
N MET A 120 -14.81 16.47 -11.42
CA MET A 120 -15.82 15.81 -10.58
C MET A 120 -16.93 15.24 -11.47
N GLY A 121 -16.74 14.02 -11.98
CA GLY A 121 -17.80 13.18 -12.51
C GLY A 121 -18.33 12.27 -11.40
N ARG A 122 -19.53 12.56 -10.85
CA ARG A 122 -20.29 11.54 -10.12
C ARG A 122 -20.59 10.43 -11.11
N MET A 123 -20.01 9.25 -10.92
CA MET A 123 -20.36 8.05 -11.66
C MET A 123 -20.70 6.95 -10.67
N GLU A 124 -21.88 6.38 -10.86
CA GLU A 124 -22.41 5.24 -10.11
C GLU A 124 -21.37 4.13 -10.00
N THR A 125 -21.26 3.58 -8.79
CA THR A 125 -20.44 2.40 -8.52
C THR A 125 -21.08 1.21 -9.21
N ASP A 126 -20.53 0.79 -10.36
CA ASP A 126 -20.75 -0.53 -10.93
C ASP A 126 -20.10 -1.58 -10.00
N LEU A 127 -20.78 -1.92 -8.91
CA LEU A 127 -20.47 -3.08 -8.06
C LEU A 127 -21.26 -4.34 -8.49
N ASP A 128 -21.82 -4.34 -9.69
CA ASP A 128 -22.72 -5.39 -10.21
C ASP A 128 -21.99 -6.56 -10.90
N ASN A 129 -20.68 -6.74 -10.64
CA ASN A 129 -19.96 -7.95 -11.04
C ASN A 129 -19.73 -8.89 -9.83
N PRO A 130 -20.50 -9.98 -9.69
CA PRO A 130 -20.36 -10.95 -8.59
C PRO A 130 -18.95 -11.56 -8.48
N GLU A 131 -18.23 -11.70 -9.59
CA GLU A 131 -16.88 -12.27 -9.61
C GLU A 131 -15.84 -11.31 -9.01
N GLU A 132 -15.94 -10.02 -9.36
CA GLU A 132 -15.08 -8.96 -8.81
C GLU A 132 -15.37 -8.73 -7.32
N HIS A 133 -16.64 -8.79 -6.92
CA HIS A 133 -17.04 -8.72 -5.51
C HIS A 133 -16.48 -9.89 -4.70
N SER A 134 -16.58 -11.12 -5.23
CA SER A 134 -16.00 -12.32 -4.61
C SER A 134 -14.47 -12.25 -4.51
N PHE A 135 -13.80 -11.74 -5.53
CA PHE A 135 -12.35 -11.53 -5.53
C PHE A 135 -11.93 -10.53 -4.44
N THR A 136 -12.62 -9.40 -4.37
CA THR A 136 -12.42 -8.32 -3.39
C THR A 136 -12.57 -8.82 -1.95
N LEU A 137 -13.65 -9.56 -1.67
CA LEU A 137 -13.90 -10.16 -0.36
C LEU A 137 -12.80 -11.16 0.03
N ARG A 138 -12.40 -12.04 -0.89
CA ARG A 138 -11.32 -13.01 -0.69
C ARG A 138 -10.00 -12.31 -0.36
N LEU A 139 -9.67 -11.25 -1.08
CA LEU A 139 -8.43 -10.52 -0.89
C LEU A 139 -8.37 -9.81 0.47
N ALA A 140 -9.46 -9.14 0.86
CA ALA A 140 -9.59 -8.53 2.18
C ALA A 140 -9.55 -9.59 3.32
N ALA A 141 -10.12 -10.78 3.10
CA ALA A 141 -10.07 -11.88 4.06
C ALA A 141 -8.65 -12.46 4.23
N ARG A 142 -7.88 -12.54 3.15
CA ARG A 142 -6.47 -12.98 3.20
C ARG A 142 -5.61 -12.00 3.97
N MET A 143 -5.80 -10.70 3.78
CA MET A 143 -5.06 -9.69 4.56
C MET A 143 -5.39 -9.75 6.06
N ARG A 144 -6.67 -9.97 6.42
CA ARG A 144 -7.07 -10.22 7.82
C ARG A 144 -6.39 -11.46 8.39
N SER A 145 -6.39 -12.55 7.62
CA SER A 145 -5.76 -13.81 8.02
C SER A 145 -4.25 -13.66 8.20
N ALA A 146 -3.60 -12.86 7.36
CA ALA A 146 -2.17 -12.60 7.46
C ALA A 146 -1.81 -11.82 8.74
N VAL A 147 -2.60 -10.80 9.10
CA VAL A 147 -2.43 -10.06 10.36
C VAL A 147 -2.71 -10.97 11.57
N ALA A 148 -3.76 -11.78 11.52
CA ALA A 148 -4.06 -12.78 12.55
C ALA A 148 -2.94 -13.83 12.70
N GLY A 149 -2.23 -14.15 11.62
CA GLY A 149 -1.10 -15.08 11.62
C GLY A 149 0.18 -14.57 12.29
N LEU A 150 0.24 -13.29 12.68
CA LEU A 150 1.37 -12.75 13.45
C LEU A 150 1.43 -13.40 14.84
N ARG A 151 2.40 -14.32 15.05
CA ARG A 151 2.53 -15.11 16.29
C ARG A 151 2.80 -14.27 17.54
N ASN A 152 3.50 -13.15 17.39
CA ASN A 152 3.78 -12.25 18.50
C ASN A 152 2.59 -11.30 18.72
N GLU A 153 1.92 -11.43 19.85
CA GLU A 153 0.75 -10.63 20.20
C GLU A 153 1.06 -9.13 20.24
N LYS A 154 2.22 -8.72 20.78
CA LYS A 154 2.63 -7.31 20.85
C LYS A 154 2.83 -6.72 19.45
N HIS A 155 3.35 -7.51 18.52
CA HIS A 155 3.49 -7.11 17.11
C HIS A 155 2.12 -6.97 16.45
N ARG A 156 1.25 -7.98 16.62
CA ARG A 156 -0.13 -7.94 16.10
C ARG A 156 -0.89 -6.74 16.64
N LYS A 157 -0.83 -6.48 17.94
CA LYS A 157 -1.54 -5.37 18.58
C LYS A 157 -1.11 -4.00 18.04
N VAL A 158 0.20 -3.81 17.82
CA VAL A 158 0.71 -2.57 17.19
C VAL A 158 0.17 -2.41 15.77
N ILE A 159 0.13 -3.49 14.98
CA ILE A 159 -0.47 -3.47 13.64
C ILE A 159 -1.97 -3.14 13.73
N GLU A 160 -2.73 -3.79 14.59
CA GLU A 160 -4.17 -3.53 14.76
C GLU A 160 -4.46 -2.08 15.17
N LEU A 161 -3.74 -1.56 16.16
CA LEU A 161 -3.96 -0.19 16.66
C LEU A 161 -3.60 0.85 15.60
N ILE A 162 -2.47 0.68 14.93
CA ILE A 162 -2.06 1.59 13.87
C ILE A 162 -3.05 1.48 12.71
N TYR A 163 -3.28 0.28 12.18
CA TYR A 163 -3.92 0.09 10.87
C TYR A 163 -5.42 -0.16 10.90
N TYR A 164 -6.00 -0.64 12.01
CA TYR A 164 -7.46 -0.78 12.15
C TYR A 164 -8.07 0.34 12.96
N GLN A 165 -7.37 0.84 13.98
CA GLN A 165 -7.86 1.95 14.81
C GLN A 165 -7.30 3.32 14.37
N GLN A 166 -6.50 3.35 13.30
CA GLN A 166 -5.91 4.57 12.73
C GLN A 166 -5.09 5.42 13.70
N LEU A 167 -4.58 4.82 14.78
CA LEU A 167 -3.79 5.53 15.77
C LEU A 167 -2.39 5.87 15.25
N THR A 168 -1.89 7.03 15.64
CA THR A 168 -0.49 7.46 15.50
C THR A 168 0.42 6.61 16.38
N GLN A 169 1.74 6.64 16.12
CA GLN A 169 2.68 5.84 16.91
C GLN A 169 2.73 6.31 18.37
N GLU A 170 2.52 7.61 18.57
CA GLU A 170 2.42 8.30 19.85
C GLU A 170 1.15 7.87 20.61
N GLU A 171 0.00 7.80 19.95
CA GLU A 171 -1.23 7.29 20.55
C GLU A 171 -1.14 5.82 20.90
N VAL A 172 -0.51 5.00 20.05
CA VAL A 172 -0.25 3.59 20.36
C VAL A 172 0.69 3.45 21.55
N ALA A 173 1.74 4.29 21.63
CA ALA A 173 2.68 4.31 22.74
C ALA A 173 1.94 4.60 24.07
N ARG A 174 1.08 5.63 24.08
CA ARG A 174 0.21 5.96 25.21
C ARG A 174 -0.73 4.80 25.56
N ARG A 175 -1.42 4.24 24.57
CA ARG A 175 -2.41 3.16 24.74
C ARG A 175 -1.80 1.89 25.30
N LEU A 176 -0.56 1.58 24.92
CA LEU A 176 0.16 0.37 25.34
C LEU A 176 1.09 0.59 26.53
N GLY A 177 1.19 1.82 27.06
CA GLY A 177 2.08 2.15 28.17
C GLY A 177 3.56 1.85 27.86
N CYS A 178 4.02 2.12 26.64
CA CYS A 178 5.40 1.83 26.23
C CYS A 178 6.04 2.99 25.44
N PRO A 179 7.38 3.10 25.37
CA PRO A 179 8.04 4.16 24.62
C PRO A 179 7.71 4.13 23.11
N VAL A 180 7.66 5.29 22.45
CA VAL A 180 7.44 5.39 20.99
C VAL A 180 8.48 4.59 20.20
N GLY A 181 9.74 4.55 20.65
CA GLY A 181 10.78 3.71 20.06
C GLY A 181 10.45 2.20 20.09
N THR A 182 9.73 1.76 21.13
CA THR A 182 9.24 0.38 21.23
C THR A 182 8.11 0.12 20.22
N VAL A 183 7.23 1.09 20.00
CA VAL A 183 6.19 1.00 18.96
C VAL A 183 6.83 0.92 17.57
N LYS A 184 7.85 1.75 17.29
CA LYS A 184 8.59 1.74 16.02
C LYS A 184 9.25 0.38 15.74
N SER A 185 9.97 -0.16 16.71
CA SER A 185 10.62 -1.48 16.57
C SER A 185 9.59 -2.60 16.41
N ARG A 186 8.56 -2.66 17.25
CA ARG A 186 7.47 -3.66 17.12
C ARG A 186 6.76 -3.57 15.77
N LYS A 187 6.46 -2.36 15.29
CA LYS A 187 5.87 -2.14 13.96
C LYS A 187 6.79 -2.69 12.86
N LYS A 188 8.09 -2.36 12.91
CA LYS A 188 9.08 -2.85 11.93
C LYS A 188 9.08 -4.38 11.87
N TYR A 189 9.25 -5.06 13.01
CA TYR A 189 9.27 -6.52 13.08
C TYR A 189 7.93 -7.16 12.71
N ALA A 190 6.82 -6.52 13.04
CA ALA A 190 5.49 -6.98 12.66
C ALA A 190 5.31 -6.95 11.15
N LEU A 191 5.72 -5.87 10.47
CA LEU A 191 5.62 -5.78 9.01
C LEU A 191 6.57 -6.75 8.30
N GLU A 192 7.78 -6.96 8.82
CA GLU A 192 8.70 -7.99 8.31
C GLU A 192 8.11 -9.41 8.41
N SER A 193 7.45 -9.70 9.54
CA SER A 193 6.76 -10.99 9.75
C SER A 193 5.55 -11.11 8.82
N LEU A 194 4.78 -10.03 8.67
CA LEU A 194 3.62 -9.97 7.79
C LEU A 194 4.03 -10.20 6.33
N ARG A 195 5.15 -9.63 5.88
CA ARG A 195 5.71 -9.89 4.55
C ARG A 195 5.96 -11.37 4.31
N LYS A 196 6.59 -12.08 5.25
CA LYS A 196 6.84 -13.53 5.11
C LYS A 196 5.53 -14.32 4.96
N ILE A 197 4.51 -13.97 5.73
CA ILE A 197 3.19 -14.59 5.65
C ILE A 197 2.54 -14.30 4.29
N LEU A 198 2.58 -13.04 3.84
CA LEU A 198 1.98 -12.62 2.59
C LEU A 198 2.68 -13.22 1.37
N ASN A 199 4.01 -13.35 1.40
CA ASN A 199 4.78 -14.08 0.39
C ASN A 199 4.35 -15.55 0.32
N GLY A 200 4.24 -16.23 1.47
CA GLY A 200 3.74 -17.61 1.52
C GLY A 200 2.30 -17.77 1.04
N MET A 201 1.51 -16.69 1.06
CA MET A 201 0.19 -16.65 0.46
C MET A 201 0.24 -16.33 -1.05
N GLY A 202 1.34 -15.84 -1.62
CA GLY A 202 1.38 -15.34 -3.01
C GLY A 202 0.75 -13.95 -3.18
N LEU A 203 0.77 -13.15 -2.11
CA LEU A 203 0.39 -11.72 -2.09
C LEU A 203 1.60 -10.79 -1.96
N GLY A 204 2.82 -11.32 -2.06
CA GLY A 204 4.05 -10.55 -2.01
C GLY A 204 5.04 -11.01 -3.08
N ASP A 205 6.32 -10.65 -2.93
CA ASP A 205 7.35 -10.90 -3.96
C ASP A 205 7.40 -12.39 -4.32
N ALA A 206 6.96 -12.74 -5.54
CA ALA A 206 6.91 -14.11 -6.04
C ALA A 206 8.30 -14.66 -6.41
N ALA A 207 9.35 -13.83 -6.33
CA ALA A 207 10.73 -14.16 -6.66
C ALA A 207 11.63 -14.39 -5.42
N GLY A 208 11.03 -14.69 -4.25
CA GLY A 208 11.76 -15.01 -3.02
C GLY A 208 12.14 -16.47 -2.91
#